data_AF-A0A2E8L492-F1
#
_entry.id   AF-A0A2E8L492-F1
#
_cell.length_a   1.000
_cell.length_b   1.000
_cell.length_c   1.000
_cell.angle_alpha   90.00
_cell.angle_beta   90.00
_cell.angle_gamma   90.00
#
_symmetry.space_group_name_H-M   'P 1'
#
loop_
_entity.id
_entity.type
_entity.pdbx_description
1 polymer ?
#
loop_
_entity_poly.entity_id
_entity_poly.type
_entity_poly.pdbx_seq_one_letter_code
_entity_poly.pdbx_strand_id
1 'polypeptide(L)'
;MADLSSDQAKFLRAFGSAEISSDTVSHCFLAHLNLSDTTDAAADYQFILDQGRLALISMQNRRQSPVLVDFFDRAFRRRLAAGLQGQLLGKALGIKNLRTPTVLDATAGLGTDSYLMAHAGCLVTAIERNPAIFALLEDGLRRAVQAVGVQESGSEAARRIEIRRGDFLLMDWPDKAYDVVYLDPMFPSDRRKASSGKEMTVLQNIATEDQSESELLSQSLRCAR
;
A
#
# COMPACT_ATOMS: atom_id res chain seq x y z
N MET A 1 -28.28 0.84 1.96
CA MET A 1 -27.20 -0.18 1.90
C MET A 1 -26.88 -0.41 0.44
N ALA A 2 -25.87 0.30 -0.09
CA ALA A 2 -25.42 0.10 -1.46
C ALA A 2 -24.60 -1.19 -1.54
N ASP A 3 -24.91 -1.99 -2.54
CA ASP A 3 -24.52 -3.37 -2.71
C ASP A 3 -23.01 -3.54 -2.99
N LEU A 4 -22.25 -3.97 -1.98
CA LEU A 4 -20.82 -4.31 -2.08
C LEU A 4 -20.55 -5.44 -3.09
N SER A 5 -21.57 -6.24 -3.46
CA SER A 5 -21.47 -7.29 -4.49
C SER A 5 -21.50 -6.71 -5.91
N SER A 6 -22.24 -5.62 -6.13
CA SER A 6 -22.28 -4.89 -7.42
C SER A 6 -20.92 -4.26 -7.78
N ASP A 7 -20.22 -3.70 -6.79
CA ASP A 7 -18.90 -3.07 -7.03
C ASP A 7 -17.81 -4.13 -7.28
N GLN A 8 -17.85 -5.28 -6.60
CA GLN A 8 -16.96 -6.42 -6.90
C GLN A 8 -17.20 -6.99 -8.31
N ALA A 9 -18.45 -7.12 -8.74
CA ALA A 9 -18.80 -7.64 -10.06
C ALA A 9 -18.42 -6.67 -11.20
N LYS A 10 -18.49 -5.35 -10.97
CA LYS A 10 -18.00 -4.33 -11.91
C LYS A 10 -16.47 -4.29 -11.98
N PHE A 11 -15.79 -4.44 -10.85
CA PHE A 11 -14.34 -4.47 -10.77
C PHE A 11 -13.75 -5.70 -11.49
N LEU A 12 -14.32 -6.89 -11.27
CA LEU A 12 -13.96 -8.12 -11.98
C LEU A 12 -14.33 -8.12 -13.47
N ARG A 13 -15.31 -7.29 -13.90
CA ARG A 13 -15.67 -7.11 -15.32
C ARG A 13 -14.71 -6.17 -16.07
N ALA A 14 -13.98 -5.31 -15.37
CA ALA A 14 -13.01 -4.40 -15.99
C ALA A 14 -11.76 -5.15 -16.45
N PHE A 15 -11.30 -6.11 -15.65
CA PHE A 15 -10.30 -7.10 -16.04
C PHE A 15 -10.98 -8.17 -16.89
N GLY A 16 -11.10 -7.94 -18.20
CA GLY A 16 -11.81 -8.82 -19.12
C GLY A 16 -11.44 -10.30 -18.94
N SER A 17 -12.42 -11.17 -18.77
CA SER A 17 -12.25 -12.62 -18.57
C SER A 17 -11.73 -13.38 -19.81
N ALA A 18 -11.21 -12.67 -20.80
CA ALA A 18 -10.55 -13.20 -21.98
C ALA A 18 -9.65 -12.09 -22.55
N GLU A 19 -8.39 -12.04 -22.11
CA GLU A 19 -7.21 -11.55 -22.82
C GLU A 19 -6.03 -11.52 -21.83
N ILE A 20 -5.63 -12.72 -21.39
CA ILE A 20 -4.26 -12.91 -20.91
C ILE A 20 -3.41 -13.01 -22.18
N SER A 21 -3.09 -11.86 -22.78
CA SER A 21 -2.00 -11.80 -23.74
C SER A 21 -0.71 -12.08 -22.97
N SER A 22 0.13 -12.99 -23.49
CA SER A 22 1.46 -13.27 -22.93
C SER A 22 2.39 -12.07 -22.91
N ASP A 23 2.02 -10.96 -23.56
CA ASP A 23 2.91 -9.84 -23.84
C ASP A 23 2.34 -8.50 -23.37
N THR A 24 2.14 -8.30 -22.07
CA THR A 24 2.10 -6.93 -21.53
C THR A 24 2.59 -6.88 -20.10
N VAL A 25 3.91 -6.78 -19.94
CA VAL A 25 4.53 -6.31 -18.70
C VAL A 25 5.37 -5.08 -19.06
N SER A 26 5.11 -3.94 -18.43
CA SER A 26 5.89 -2.72 -18.66
C SER A 26 7.38 -2.95 -18.33
N HIS A 27 8.24 -2.79 -19.33
CA HIS A 27 9.67 -3.11 -19.28
C HIS A 27 10.49 -2.43 -18.16
N CYS A 28 10.02 -1.32 -17.57
CA CYS A 28 10.75 -0.67 -16.46
C CYS A 28 10.59 -1.38 -15.10
N PHE A 29 9.56 -2.21 -14.93
CA PHE A 29 9.20 -2.81 -13.63
C PHE A 29 9.88 -4.17 -13.37
N LEU A 30 10.16 -4.93 -14.44
CA LEU A 30 10.86 -6.22 -14.37
C LEU A 30 12.38 -6.11 -14.18
N ALA A 31 12.97 -4.92 -14.29
CA ALA A 31 14.41 -4.78 -14.07
C ALA A 31 14.82 -4.96 -12.58
N HIS A 32 13.89 -4.76 -11.65
CA HIS A 32 14.13 -4.81 -10.20
C HIS A 32 13.59 -6.07 -9.51
N LEU A 33 12.69 -6.76 -10.20
CA LEU A 33 12.24 -8.09 -9.84
C LEU A 33 13.06 -9.02 -10.74
N ASN A 34 14.02 -9.77 -10.21
CA ASN A 34 14.70 -10.85 -10.95
C ASN A 34 13.71 -11.98 -11.30
N LEU A 35 12.58 -11.64 -11.91
CA LEU A 35 11.62 -12.54 -12.51
C LEU A 35 12.12 -12.73 -13.93
N SER A 36 12.98 -13.74 -14.09
CA SER A 36 13.00 -14.48 -15.35
C SER A 36 11.55 -14.77 -15.75
N ASP A 37 11.24 -14.73 -17.04
CA ASP A 37 9.97 -15.20 -17.62
C ASP A 37 9.77 -16.70 -17.32
N THR A 38 9.58 -17.03 -16.06
CA THR A 38 9.19 -18.35 -15.59
C THR A 38 7.68 -18.30 -15.47
N THR A 39 7.04 -18.67 -16.56
CA THR A 39 5.73 -19.33 -16.55
C THR A 39 5.84 -20.63 -15.76
N ASP A 40 6.13 -20.54 -14.48
CA ASP A 40 6.11 -21.68 -13.59
C ASP A 40 4.66 -21.89 -13.17
N ALA A 41 4.08 -23.01 -13.56
CA ALA A 41 2.67 -23.34 -13.39
C ALA A 41 2.26 -23.57 -11.91
N ALA A 42 3.09 -23.13 -10.95
CA ALA A 42 3.00 -23.43 -9.53
C ALA A 42 3.00 -22.19 -8.60
N ALA A 43 2.99 -20.96 -9.12
CA ALA A 43 2.94 -19.77 -8.28
C ALA A 43 1.53 -19.56 -7.68
N ASP A 44 1.42 -19.31 -6.37
CA ASP A 44 0.13 -19.08 -5.68
C ASP A 44 -0.52 -17.74 -6.03
N TYR A 45 0.31 -16.79 -6.46
CA TYR A 45 -0.08 -15.43 -6.85
C TYR A 45 0.59 -15.03 -8.16
N GLN A 46 -0.10 -14.19 -8.95
CA GLN A 46 0.39 -13.67 -10.22
C GLN A 46 0.08 -12.19 -10.35
N PHE A 47 1.00 -11.44 -10.95
CA PHE A 47 0.76 -10.05 -11.37
C PHE A 47 0.01 -10.00 -12.69
N ILE A 48 -0.96 -9.10 -12.77
CA ILE A 48 -1.64 -8.72 -14.00
C ILE A 48 -1.50 -7.22 -14.20
N LEU A 49 -1.27 -6.80 -15.43
CA LEU A 49 -1.26 -5.41 -15.83
C LEU A 49 -2.42 -5.19 -16.79
N ASP A 50 -3.42 -4.44 -16.35
CA ASP A 50 -4.60 -4.13 -17.16
C ASP A 50 -4.83 -2.62 -17.18
N GLN A 51 -4.97 -2.06 -18.38
CA GLN A 51 -5.19 -0.62 -18.59
C GLN A 51 -4.21 0.28 -17.81
N GLY A 52 -2.95 -0.17 -17.67
CA GLY A 52 -1.91 0.55 -16.94
C GLY A 52 -2.02 0.49 -15.40
N ARG A 53 -2.80 -0.45 -14.87
CA ARG A 53 -2.95 -0.72 -13.44
C ARG A 53 -2.36 -2.10 -13.11
N LEU A 54 -1.41 -2.12 -12.19
CA LEU A 54 -0.85 -3.37 -11.67
C LEU A 54 -1.77 -3.93 -10.59
N ALA A 55 -2.12 -5.20 -10.72
CA ALA A 55 -2.87 -5.93 -9.71
C ALA A 55 -2.25 -7.30 -9.45
N LEU A 56 -2.48 -7.82 -8.25
CA LEU A 56 -2.08 -9.16 -7.86
C LEU A 56 -3.31 -10.04 -7.69
N ILE A 57 -3.30 -11.22 -8.30
CA ILE A 57 -4.39 -12.19 -8.24
C ILE A 57 -3.93 -13.50 -7.63
N SER A 58 -4.82 -14.18 -6.91
CA SER A 58 -4.58 -15.55 -6.48
C SER A 58 -4.81 -16.52 -7.64
N MET A 59 -3.88 -17.47 -7.82
CA MET A 59 -4.02 -18.59 -8.76
C MET A 59 -4.88 -19.70 -8.17
N GLN A 60 -4.82 -19.89 -6.85
CA GLN A 60 -5.61 -20.90 -6.13
C GLN A 60 -7.08 -20.50 -5.95
N ASN A 61 -7.37 -19.19 -5.81
CA ASN A 61 -8.72 -18.69 -5.61
C ASN A 61 -9.08 -17.56 -6.58
N ARG A 62 -9.50 -17.93 -7.80
CA ARG A 62 -9.95 -17.00 -8.85
C ARG A 62 -11.21 -16.18 -8.50
N ARG A 63 -11.92 -16.52 -7.42
CA ARG A 63 -13.07 -15.76 -6.92
C ARG A 63 -12.67 -14.63 -5.97
N GLN A 64 -11.41 -14.60 -5.55
CA GLN A 64 -10.85 -13.52 -4.75
C GLN A 64 -10.63 -12.28 -5.62
N SER A 65 -11.00 -11.11 -5.09
CA SER A 65 -10.77 -9.86 -5.79
C SER A 65 -9.27 -9.62 -5.99
N PRO A 66 -8.85 -9.10 -7.17
CA PRO A 66 -7.50 -8.62 -7.36
C PRO A 66 -7.12 -7.58 -6.31
N VAL A 67 -5.88 -7.64 -5.83
CA VAL A 67 -5.31 -6.61 -4.94
C VAL A 67 -4.57 -5.60 -5.78
N LEU A 68 -4.92 -4.33 -5.64
CA LEU A 68 -4.22 -3.22 -6.27
C LEU A 68 -4.39 -1.95 -5.45
N VAL A 69 -3.49 -0.99 -5.65
CA VAL A 69 -3.55 0.30 -4.94
C VAL A 69 -4.30 1.33 -5.78
N ASP A 70 -5.47 1.78 -5.32
CA ASP A 70 -6.24 2.83 -5.97
C ASP A 70 -6.62 3.93 -4.99
N PHE A 71 -5.81 4.99 -4.95
CA PHE A 71 -6.05 6.18 -4.12
C PHE A 71 -7.24 7.04 -4.61
N PHE A 72 -7.93 6.64 -5.69
CA PHE A 72 -9.10 7.32 -6.22
C PHE A 72 -10.38 6.48 -6.11
N ASP A 73 -10.32 5.33 -5.47
CA ASP A 73 -11.50 4.55 -5.15
C ASP A 73 -12.52 5.40 -4.35
N ARG A 74 -13.80 5.12 -4.54
CA ARG A 74 -14.88 5.87 -3.88
C ARG A 74 -14.82 5.73 -2.35
N ALA A 75 -14.57 4.52 -1.84
CA ALA A 75 -14.49 4.31 -0.39
C ALA A 75 -13.29 5.05 0.19
N PHE A 76 -12.13 4.99 -0.48
CA PHE A 76 -10.94 5.70 -0.03
C PHE A 76 -11.10 7.23 -0.12
N ARG A 77 -11.72 7.77 -1.17
CA ARG A 77 -12.05 9.21 -1.26
C ARG A 77 -12.97 9.69 -0.14
N ARG A 78 -13.95 8.88 0.28
CA ARG A 78 -14.79 9.22 1.44
C ARG A 78 -13.97 9.26 2.73
N ARG A 79 -12.99 8.37 2.88
CA ARG A 79 -12.05 8.38 4.01
C ARG A 79 -11.14 9.61 3.99
N LEU A 80 -10.61 9.99 2.82
CA LEU A 80 -9.83 11.21 2.62
C LEU A 80 -10.63 12.48 2.97
N ALA A 81 -11.88 12.56 2.49
CA ALA A 81 -12.75 13.71 2.73
C ALA A 81 -13.12 13.88 4.22
N ALA A 82 -13.12 12.79 4.99
CA ALA A 82 -13.29 12.87 6.44
C ALA A 82 -12.07 13.48 7.14
N GLY A 83 -10.90 13.54 6.46
CA GLY A 83 -9.65 14.09 6.97
C GLY A 83 -9.10 13.35 8.18
N LEU A 84 -7.93 13.73 8.68
CA LEU A 84 -7.38 13.14 9.91
C LEU A 84 -7.89 13.80 11.19
N GLN A 85 -8.53 14.98 11.08
CA GLN A 85 -8.97 15.75 12.23
C GLN A 85 -10.10 15.02 12.98
N GLY A 86 -9.84 14.66 14.24
CA GLY A 86 -10.80 13.94 15.08
C GLY A 86 -10.77 12.42 14.93
N GLN A 87 -10.10 11.88 13.88
CA GLN A 87 -9.83 10.45 13.74
C GLN A 87 -8.72 10.00 14.68
N LEU A 88 -8.69 8.70 15.01
CA LEU A 88 -7.68 8.11 15.89
C LEU A 88 -6.27 8.30 15.34
N LEU A 89 -6.07 8.11 14.02
CA LEU A 89 -4.78 8.32 13.37
C LEU A 89 -4.29 9.76 13.54
N GLY A 90 -5.13 10.77 13.28
CA GLY A 90 -4.74 12.17 13.48
C GLY A 90 -4.50 12.55 14.95
N LYS A 91 -5.17 11.89 15.90
CA LYS A 91 -4.89 12.06 17.34
C LYS A 91 -3.55 11.42 17.72
N ALA A 92 -3.27 10.22 17.22
CA ALA A 92 -2.04 9.48 17.50
C ALA A 92 -0.80 10.20 16.95
N LEU A 93 -0.91 10.80 15.76
CA LEU A 93 0.20 11.55 15.16
C LEU A 93 0.57 12.82 15.93
N GLY A 94 -0.35 13.43 16.69
CA GLY A 94 -0.05 14.63 17.51
C GLY A 94 0.37 15.88 16.72
N ILE A 95 0.31 15.85 15.39
CA ILE A 95 0.91 16.84 14.48
C ILE A 95 0.22 18.21 14.40
N LYS A 96 -0.76 18.51 15.26
CA LYS A 96 -1.58 19.74 15.17
C LYS A 96 -0.77 21.04 15.24
N ASN A 97 0.41 21.01 15.87
CA ASN A 97 1.25 22.18 16.06
C ASN A 97 2.42 22.25 15.06
N LEU A 98 2.53 21.28 14.14
CA LEU A 98 3.60 21.21 13.16
C LEU A 98 3.09 21.68 11.80
N ARG A 99 3.84 22.57 11.14
CA ARG A 99 3.43 23.15 9.86
C ARG A 99 3.46 22.13 8.72
N THR A 100 4.49 21.29 8.69
CA THR A 100 4.68 20.24 7.68
C THR A 100 5.49 19.11 8.34
N PRO A 101 4.82 18.26 9.15
CA PRO A 101 5.49 17.20 9.90
C PRO A 101 6.11 16.16 8.97
N THR A 102 7.27 15.66 9.36
CA THR A 102 7.95 14.53 8.73
C THR A 102 7.54 13.23 9.42
N VAL A 103 7.05 12.27 8.63
CA VAL A 103 6.57 10.98 9.13
C VAL A 103 7.32 9.84 8.45
N LEU A 104 7.81 8.90 9.24
CA LEU A 104 8.32 7.62 8.74
C LEU A 104 7.26 6.56 8.96
N ASP A 105 6.65 6.06 7.89
CA ASP A 105 5.81 4.86 7.90
C ASP A 105 6.72 3.64 7.71
N ALA A 106 7.00 2.92 8.79
CA ALA A 106 7.92 1.80 8.79
C ALA A 106 7.29 0.47 8.32
N THR A 107 5.99 0.47 8.03
CA THR A 107 5.19 -0.70 7.63
C THR A 107 4.16 -0.30 6.58
N ALA A 108 4.62 0.26 5.46
CA ALA A 108 3.77 1.00 4.54
C ALA A 108 2.61 0.19 3.96
N GLY A 109 2.80 -1.12 3.72
CA GLY A 109 1.77 -1.97 3.13
C GLY A 109 1.30 -1.41 1.78
N LEU A 110 -0.02 -1.31 1.60
CA LEU A 110 -0.62 -0.69 0.42
C LEU A 110 -0.61 0.86 0.45
N GLY A 111 0.06 1.47 1.43
CA GLY A 111 0.26 2.92 1.54
C GLY A 111 -1.00 3.71 1.84
N THR A 112 -2.05 3.06 2.36
CA THR A 112 -3.34 3.72 2.64
C THR A 112 -3.20 4.80 3.71
N ASP A 113 -2.53 4.49 4.82
CA ASP A 113 -2.30 5.46 5.90
C ASP A 113 -1.19 6.45 5.56
N SER A 114 -0.11 6.00 4.91
CA SER A 114 0.87 6.87 4.24
C SER A 114 0.22 7.96 3.40
N TYR A 115 -0.74 7.59 2.54
CA TYR A 115 -1.43 8.55 1.67
C TYR A 115 -2.37 9.48 2.45
N LEU A 116 -3.04 8.99 3.48
CA LEU A 116 -3.87 9.84 4.35
C LEU A 116 -3.04 10.88 5.09
N MET A 117 -1.86 10.51 5.59
CA MET A 117 -0.92 11.42 6.24
C MET A 117 -0.41 12.47 5.25
N ALA A 118 0.00 12.05 4.06
CA ALA A 118 0.45 12.95 3.01
C ALA A 118 -0.64 13.92 2.53
N HIS A 119 -1.88 13.44 2.42
CA HIS A 119 -3.05 14.25 2.10
C HIS A 119 -3.35 15.29 3.18
N ALA A 120 -3.09 14.96 4.45
CA ALA A 120 -3.18 15.89 5.57
C ALA A 120 -2.00 16.90 5.64
N GLY A 121 -1.00 16.79 4.76
CA GLY A 121 0.12 17.72 4.65
C GLY A 121 1.44 17.22 5.24
N CYS A 122 1.54 15.95 5.65
CA CYS A 122 2.81 15.37 6.08
C CYS A 122 3.75 15.12 4.89
N LEU A 123 5.06 15.19 5.14
CA LEU A 123 6.07 14.57 4.27
C LEU A 123 6.31 13.15 4.78
N VAL A 124 6.04 12.16 3.94
CA VAL A 124 6.04 10.75 4.35
C VAL A 124 7.18 10.02 3.66
N THR A 125 8.04 9.38 4.45
CA THR A 125 8.92 8.30 3.98
C THR A 125 8.25 6.98 4.35
N ALA A 126 8.02 6.09 3.38
CA ALA A 126 7.26 4.87 3.55
C ALA A 126 8.09 3.64 3.18
N ILE A 127 8.20 2.67 4.09
CA ILE A 127 9.06 1.49 3.95
C ILE A 127 8.21 0.25 3.78
N GLU A 128 8.47 -0.48 2.70
CA GLU A 128 7.85 -1.79 2.46
C GLU A 128 8.94 -2.80 2.09
N ARG A 129 8.96 -3.91 2.83
CA ARG A 129 9.95 -4.98 2.65
C ARG A 129 9.54 -5.96 1.57
N ASN A 130 8.24 -6.24 1.46
CA ASN A 130 7.73 -7.24 0.56
C ASN A 130 7.78 -6.68 -0.87
N PRO A 131 8.54 -7.29 -1.79
CA PRO A 131 8.72 -6.76 -3.13
C PRO A 131 7.40 -6.72 -3.92
N ALA A 132 6.46 -7.63 -3.66
CA ALA A 132 5.19 -7.65 -4.35
C ALA A 132 4.24 -6.53 -3.88
N ILE A 133 4.18 -6.28 -2.57
CA ILE A 133 3.41 -5.18 -2.01
C ILE A 133 4.01 -3.83 -2.43
N PHE A 134 5.34 -3.71 -2.36
CA PHE A 134 6.07 -2.52 -2.81
C PHE A 134 5.73 -2.19 -4.28
N ALA A 135 5.73 -3.20 -5.15
CA ALA A 135 5.37 -3.04 -6.56
C ALA A 135 3.94 -2.49 -6.76
N LEU A 136 2.96 -2.99 -6.00
CA LEU A 136 1.59 -2.49 -6.05
C LEU A 136 1.48 -1.04 -5.56
N LEU A 137 2.18 -0.72 -4.46
CA LEU A 137 2.24 0.64 -3.90
C LEU A 137 2.89 1.64 -4.87
N GLU A 138 4.02 1.27 -5.46
CA GLU A 138 4.72 2.08 -6.45
C GLU A 138 3.83 2.38 -7.67
N ASP A 139 3.13 1.37 -8.21
CA ASP A 139 2.18 1.57 -9.30
C ASP A 139 1.02 2.51 -8.90
N GLY A 140 0.47 2.33 -7.70
CA GLY A 140 -0.59 3.18 -7.15
C GLY A 140 -0.17 4.65 -7.03
N LEU A 141 1.02 4.90 -6.47
CA LEU A 141 1.56 6.25 -6.31
C LEU A 141 1.90 6.88 -7.65
N ARG A 142 2.52 6.13 -8.57
CA ARG A 142 2.80 6.60 -9.93
C ARG A 142 1.53 7.09 -10.62
N ARG A 143 0.46 6.30 -10.57
CA ARG A 143 -0.86 6.71 -11.12
C ARG A 143 -1.44 7.92 -10.40
N ALA A 144 -1.29 8.01 -9.08
CA ALA A 144 -1.78 9.17 -8.33
C ALA A 144 -1.04 10.47 -8.68
N VAL A 145 0.29 10.43 -8.82
CA VAL A 145 1.11 11.56 -9.28
C VAL A 145 0.68 12.02 -10.67
N GLN A 146 0.34 11.08 -11.57
CA GLN A 146 -0.05 11.36 -12.96
C GLN A 146 -1.48 11.91 -13.12
N ALA A 147 -2.33 11.85 -12.10
CA ALA A 147 -3.73 12.31 -12.14
C ALA A 147 -3.91 13.85 -12.05
N VAL A 148 -2.89 14.62 -12.46
CA VAL A 148 -2.90 16.10 -12.45
C VAL A 148 -4.09 16.62 -13.27
N GLY A 149 -4.78 17.63 -12.75
CA GLY A 149 -5.93 18.27 -13.40
C GLY A 149 -7.29 17.60 -13.17
N VAL A 150 -7.33 16.29 -12.88
CA VAL A 150 -8.58 15.59 -12.52
C VAL A 150 -8.77 15.56 -11.00
N GLN A 151 -7.69 15.37 -10.24
CA GLN A 151 -7.69 15.33 -8.77
C GLN A 151 -6.41 15.96 -8.21
N GLU A 152 -6.27 17.28 -8.36
CA GLU A 152 -5.06 18.04 -8.01
C GLU A 152 -4.58 17.81 -6.56
N SER A 153 -5.51 17.82 -5.59
CA SER A 153 -5.18 17.56 -4.17
C SER A 153 -4.70 16.12 -3.91
N GLY A 154 -5.11 15.16 -4.74
CA GLY A 154 -4.62 13.78 -4.66
C GLY A 154 -3.23 13.62 -5.27
N SER A 155 -2.99 14.24 -6.43
CA SER A 155 -1.66 14.25 -7.06
C SER A 155 -0.61 14.88 -6.15
N GLU A 156 -0.95 15.99 -5.49
CA GLU A 156 -0.05 16.66 -4.55
C GLU A 156 0.23 15.81 -3.30
N ALA A 157 -0.78 15.08 -2.78
CA ALA A 157 -0.57 14.14 -1.69
C ALA A 157 0.43 13.03 -2.07
N ALA A 158 0.28 12.46 -3.27
CA ALA A 158 1.19 11.41 -3.75
C ALA A 158 2.65 11.92 -3.86
N ARG A 159 2.86 13.19 -4.23
CA ARG A 159 4.21 13.80 -4.34
C ARG A 159 4.91 13.99 -3.00
N ARG A 160 4.18 13.95 -1.88
CA ARG A 160 4.76 14.04 -0.53
C ARG A 160 5.19 12.68 0.03
N ILE A 161 5.04 11.61 -0.74
CA ILE A 161 5.36 10.26 -0.31
C ILE A 161 6.60 9.79 -1.06
N GLU A 162 7.66 9.52 -0.32
CA GLU A 162 8.84 8.80 -0.78
C GLU A 162 8.73 7.35 -0.33
N ILE A 163 8.74 6.39 -1.26
CA ILE A 163 8.76 4.96 -0.91
C ILE A 163 10.18 4.40 -1.01
N ARG A 164 10.54 3.49 -0.11
CA ARG A 164 11.79 2.72 -0.20
C ARG A 164 11.50 1.25 0.04
N ARG A 165 12.06 0.40 -0.82
CA ARG A 165 11.99 -1.05 -0.62
C ARG A 165 13.08 -1.48 0.34
N GLY A 166 12.72 -2.14 1.42
CA GLY A 166 13.67 -2.64 2.39
C GLY A 166 13.00 -3.07 3.69
N ASP A 167 13.76 -3.73 4.56
CA ASP A 167 13.32 -3.97 5.92
C ASP A 167 13.72 -2.78 6.78
N PHE A 168 12.75 -2.14 7.43
CA PHE A 168 13.00 -1.03 8.35
C PHE A 168 14.11 -1.38 9.34
N LEU A 169 14.11 -2.58 9.93
CA LEU A 169 15.10 -3.03 10.93
C LEU A 169 16.53 -3.17 10.39
N LEU A 170 16.69 -3.36 9.08
CA LEU A 170 17.99 -3.55 8.44
C LEU A 170 18.54 -2.28 7.81
N MET A 171 17.76 -1.20 7.82
CA MET A 171 18.15 0.08 7.24
C MET A 171 18.81 1.00 8.28
N ASP A 172 19.79 1.77 7.80
CA ASP A 172 20.45 2.78 8.61
C ASP A 172 19.59 4.05 8.67
N TRP A 173 19.16 4.38 9.89
CA TRP A 173 18.37 5.58 10.17
C TRP A 173 19.14 6.58 11.03
N PRO A 174 19.05 7.88 10.72
CA PRO A 174 19.54 8.91 11.61
C PRO A 174 18.65 9.03 12.86
N ASP A 175 19.27 9.30 14.01
CA ASP A 175 18.57 9.53 15.26
C ASP A 175 17.71 10.81 15.16
N LYS A 176 16.48 10.75 15.69
CA LYS A 176 15.55 11.89 15.81
C LYS A 176 15.32 12.64 14.48
N ALA A 177 15.37 11.92 13.37
CA ALA A 177 15.21 12.48 12.04
C ALA A 177 13.77 12.85 11.71
N TYR A 178 12.80 12.13 12.29
CA TYR A 178 11.38 12.25 11.97
C TYR A 178 10.58 12.79 13.15
N ASP A 179 9.55 13.59 12.88
CA ASP A 179 8.64 14.07 13.92
C ASP A 179 7.77 12.92 14.45
N VAL A 180 7.41 11.97 13.58
CA VAL A 180 6.62 10.79 13.95
C VAL A 180 7.17 9.56 13.22
N VAL A 181 7.22 8.43 13.93
CA VAL A 181 7.35 7.11 13.32
C VAL A 181 6.03 6.37 13.50
N TYR A 182 5.45 5.93 12.39
CA TYR A 182 4.21 5.17 12.34
C TYR A 182 4.49 3.69 12.13
N LEU A 183 3.80 2.87 12.92
CA LEU A 183 3.89 1.41 12.90
C LEU A 183 2.47 0.84 12.85
N ASP A 184 2.21 0.02 11.85
CA ASP A 184 1.03 -0.85 11.72
C ASP A 184 1.48 -2.20 11.13
N PRO A 185 2.26 -2.99 11.87
CA PRO A 185 2.65 -4.32 11.40
C PRO A 185 1.39 -5.15 11.17
N MET A 186 1.31 -5.84 10.03
CA MET A 186 0.25 -6.82 9.80
C MET A 186 0.40 -7.93 10.84
N PHE A 187 -0.49 -7.92 11.84
CA PHE A 187 -0.53 -8.99 12.84
C PHE A 187 -0.90 -10.31 12.16
N PRO A 188 -0.23 -11.42 12.53
CA PRO A 188 -0.64 -12.74 12.07
C PRO A 188 -2.09 -12.96 12.48
N SER A 189 -2.89 -13.49 11.57
CA SER A 189 -4.30 -13.73 11.87
C SER A 189 -4.38 -14.84 12.92
N ASP A 190 -4.56 -14.49 14.19
CA ASP A 190 -5.18 -15.41 15.12
C ASP A 190 -6.50 -15.84 14.46
N ARG A 191 -6.72 -17.16 14.36
CA ARG A 191 -7.86 -17.81 13.68
C ARG A 191 -9.25 -17.37 14.16
N ARG A 192 -9.38 -16.32 14.98
CA ARG A 192 -10.62 -15.86 15.58
C ARG A 192 -10.79 -14.35 15.43
N LYS A 193 -11.74 -14.00 14.56
CA LYS A 193 -12.63 -12.82 14.62
C LYS A 193 -12.12 -11.47 14.10
N ALA A 194 -11.26 -11.43 13.10
CA ALA A 194 -11.28 -10.31 12.15
C ALA A 194 -11.97 -10.78 10.86
N SER A 195 -13.15 -10.22 10.54
CA SER A 195 -13.70 -10.32 9.18
C SER A 195 -12.89 -9.42 8.27
N SER A 196 -11.61 -9.75 8.11
CA SER A 196 -10.72 -9.02 7.23
C SER A 196 -11.26 -9.17 5.81
N GLY A 197 -11.44 -8.05 5.10
CA GLY A 197 -11.95 -8.07 3.72
C GLY A 197 -11.06 -8.98 2.87
N LYS A 198 -11.61 -9.57 1.81
CA LYS A 198 -10.92 -10.57 0.95
C LYS A 198 -9.52 -10.13 0.47
N GLU A 199 -9.29 -8.83 0.33
CA GLU A 199 -8.00 -8.21 -0.03
C GLU A 199 -6.96 -8.31 1.09
N MET A 200 -7.38 -8.16 2.35
CA MET A 200 -6.50 -8.25 3.51
C MET A 200 -5.96 -9.67 3.73
N THR A 201 -6.71 -10.70 3.35
CA THR A 201 -6.24 -12.09 3.39
C THR A 201 -5.11 -12.36 2.39
N VAL A 202 -5.15 -11.75 1.20
CA VAL A 202 -4.04 -11.87 0.23
C VAL A 202 -2.77 -11.23 0.79
N LEU A 203 -2.90 -10.02 1.35
CA LEU A 203 -1.76 -9.30 1.91
C LEU A 203 -1.14 -10.06 3.08
N GLN A 204 -1.96 -10.62 3.97
CA GLN A 204 -1.48 -11.42 5.10
C GLN A 204 -0.71 -12.67 4.65
N ASN A 205 -1.16 -13.35 3.60
CA ASN A 205 -0.46 -14.53 3.08
C ASN A 205 0.89 -14.20 2.40
N ILE A 206 1.05 -12.97 1.93
CA ILE A 206 2.26 -12.53 1.21
C ILE A 206 3.22 -11.80 2.16
N ALA A 207 2.71 -11.20 3.24
CA ALA A 207 3.51 -10.58 4.28
C ALA A 207 4.36 -11.64 5.00
N THR A 208 5.65 -11.34 5.16
CA THR A 208 6.57 -12.25 5.87
C THR A 208 6.41 -12.08 7.37
N GLU A 209 6.33 -13.14 8.16
CA GLU A 209 5.94 -13.05 9.58
C GLU A 209 7.09 -12.75 10.56
N ASP A 210 8.33 -12.66 10.08
CA ASP A 210 9.52 -12.64 10.95
C ASP A 210 10.00 -11.25 11.37
N GLN A 211 9.13 -10.42 11.97
CA GLN A 211 9.55 -9.13 12.55
C GLN A 211 9.42 -9.11 14.08
N SER A 212 10.52 -8.74 14.75
CA SER A 212 10.55 -8.53 16.19
C SER A 212 9.87 -7.21 16.54
N GLU A 213 8.68 -7.28 17.15
CA GLU A 213 7.92 -6.09 17.61
C GLU A 213 8.76 -5.19 18.54
N SER A 214 9.56 -5.81 19.42
CA SER A 214 10.42 -5.08 20.35
C SER A 214 11.52 -4.32 19.63
N GLU A 215 12.09 -4.89 18.57
CA GLU A 215 13.11 -4.22 17.76
C GLU A 215 12.50 -3.10 16.92
N LEU A 216 11.31 -3.35 16.34
CA LEU A 216 10.55 -2.33 15.60
C LEU A 216 10.30 -1.11 16.47
N LEU A 217 9.81 -1.33 17.70
CA LEU A 217 9.57 -0.26 18.65
C LEU A 217 10.87 0.46 19.04
N SER A 218 11.92 -0.29 19.38
CA SER A 218 13.20 0.27 19.84
C SER A 218 13.82 1.17 18.77
N GLN A 219 13.85 0.71 17.52
CA GLN A 219 14.38 1.51 16.43
C GLN A 219 13.48 2.71 16.10
N SER A 220 12.16 2.55 16.17
CA SER A 220 11.21 3.65 15.96
C SER A 220 11.40 4.78 16.97
N LEU A 221 11.57 4.43 18.25
CA LEU A 221 11.87 5.39 19.32
C LEU A 221 13.21 6.12 19.11
N ARG A 222 14.18 5.47 18.49
CA ARG A 222 15.46 6.10 18.11
C ARG A 222 15.29 7.11 16.97
N CYS A 223 14.46 6.80 15.99
CA CYS A 223 14.24 7.63 14.80
C CYS A 223 13.32 8.83 15.05
N ALA A 224 12.40 8.74 16.01
CA ALA A 224 11.45 9.79 16.38
C ALA A 224 12.09 10.88 17.27
N ARG A 225 11.59 12.12 17.17
CA ARG A 225 12.05 13.29 17.95
C ARG A 225 11.55 13.33 19.39
#